data_AF-A0AAD6HSG0-F1
#
_entry.id   AF-A0AAD6HSG0-F1
#
_cell.length_a   1.000
_cell.length_b   1.000
_cell.length_c   1.000
_cell.angle_alpha   90.00
_cell.angle_beta   90.00
_cell.angle_gamma   90.00
#
_symmetry.space_group_name_H-M   'P 1'
#
loop_
_entity.id
_entity.type
_entity.pdbx_description
1 polymer ?
#
loop_
_entity_poly.entity_id
_entity_poly.type
_entity_poly.pdbx_seq_one_letter_code
_entity_poly.pdbx_strand_id
1 'polypeptide(L)'
;MVGDPPAFLKNFPRFQWYREEAMAGRLRLPPYEKTAEGDVIVYPGEIFCRIPHCEKGVTPISRTTNLRHHLVNVHREKCTPRPGGLLTQEEKAQAMAWFNSLRSSAGEDNGYVDEGQATSW
;
A
#
# COMPACT_ATOMS: atom_id res chain seq x y z
N MET A 1 -9.02 -17.01 -7.63
CA MET A 1 -9.79 -16.29 -6.58
C MET A 1 -8.81 -15.64 -5.62
N VAL A 2 -9.02 -14.35 -5.28
CA VAL A 2 -8.29 -13.68 -4.20
C VAL A 2 -8.80 -14.23 -2.88
N GLY A 3 -7.93 -14.51 -1.91
CA GLY A 3 -8.37 -15.02 -0.60
C GLY A 3 -9.16 -13.97 0.17
N ASP A 4 -9.88 -14.39 1.21
CA ASP A 4 -10.56 -13.45 2.09
C ASP A 4 -9.56 -12.48 2.72
N PRO A 5 -9.90 -11.18 2.80
CA PRO A 5 -9.05 -10.22 3.46
C PRO A 5 -8.98 -10.49 4.96
N PRO A 6 -7.92 -10.01 5.65
CA PRO A 6 -7.88 -10.02 7.10
C PRO A 6 -9.16 -9.41 7.69
N ALA A 7 -9.71 -10.01 8.75
CA ALA A 7 -11.03 -9.64 9.28
C ALA A 7 -11.16 -8.15 9.63
N PHE A 8 -10.08 -7.53 10.14
CA PHE A 8 -10.06 -6.09 10.48
C PHE A 8 -10.13 -5.16 9.26
N LEU A 9 -9.83 -5.67 8.06
CA LEU A 9 -9.92 -4.93 6.79
C LEU A 9 -11.20 -5.21 6.01
N LYS A 10 -11.98 -6.23 6.40
CA LYS A 10 -13.17 -6.69 5.65
C LYS A 10 -14.14 -5.56 5.33
N ASN A 11 -14.38 -4.69 6.31
CA ASN A 11 -15.29 -3.54 6.20
C ASN A 11 -14.54 -2.21 6.17
N PHE A 12 -13.22 -2.22 5.93
CA PHE A 12 -12.43 -0.99 5.92
C PHE A 12 -12.49 -0.33 4.54
N PRO A 13 -13.13 0.86 4.39
CA PRO A 13 -13.41 1.42 3.06
C PRO A 13 -12.15 1.70 2.23
N ARG A 14 -11.05 2.09 2.88
CA ARG A 14 -9.77 2.32 2.19
C ARG A 14 -9.16 1.08 1.59
N PHE A 15 -9.35 -0.07 2.25
CA PHE A 15 -8.88 -1.33 1.70
C PHE A 15 -9.70 -1.74 0.46
N GLN A 16 -11.02 -1.49 0.47
CA GLN A 16 -11.88 -1.74 -0.70
C GLN A 16 -11.47 -0.85 -1.87
N TRP A 17 -11.31 0.46 -1.64
CA TRP A 17 -10.82 1.42 -2.63
C TRP A 17 -9.43 1.04 -3.19
N TYR A 18 -8.48 0.66 -2.32
CA TYR A 18 -7.16 0.18 -2.72
C TYR A 18 -7.25 -0.97 -3.73
N ARG A 19 -8.14 -1.95 -3.48
CA ARG A 19 -8.32 -3.08 -4.38
C ARG A 19 -8.88 -2.65 -5.72
N GLU A 20 -9.93 -1.85 -5.71
CA GLU A 20 -10.62 -1.41 -6.92
C GLU A 20 -9.70 -0.57 -7.81
N GLU A 21 -9.02 0.44 -7.24
CA GLU A 21 -8.15 1.33 -8.01
C GLU A 21 -6.86 0.66 -8.47
N ALA A 22 -6.29 -0.27 -7.68
CA ALA A 22 -5.13 -1.06 -8.11
C ALA A 22 -5.48 -2.01 -9.28
N MET A 23 -6.61 -2.73 -9.21
CA MET A 23 -7.04 -3.61 -10.30
C MET A 23 -7.41 -2.83 -11.57
N ALA A 24 -7.94 -1.61 -11.41
CA ALA A 24 -8.19 -0.71 -12.54
C ALA A 24 -6.90 -0.10 -13.13
N GLY A 25 -5.74 -0.33 -12.52
CA GLY A 25 -4.47 0.29 -12.92
C GLY A 25 -4.41 1.81 -12.69
N ARG A 26 -5.34 2.35 -11.91
CA ARG A 26 -5.44 3.80 -11.61
C ARG A 26 -4.68 4.20 -10.36
N LEU A 27 -4.47 3.26 -9.44
CA LEU A 27 -3.68 3.49 -8.25
C LEU A 27 -2.19 3.35 -8.52
N ARG A 28 -1.44 4.43 -8.35
CA ARG A 28 0.03 4.37 -8.25
C ARG A 28 0.40 4.03 -6.80
N LEU A 29 0.88 2.82 -6.58
CA LEU A 29 1.37 2.41 -5.26
C LEU A 29 2.74 3.03 -4.99
N PRO A 30 2.99 3.54 -3.77
CA PRO A 30 4.29 4.07 -3.41
C PRO A 30 5.34 2.95 -3.41
N PRO A 31 6.62 3.26 -3.61
CA PRO A 31 7.70 2.29 -3.44
C PRO A 31 7.65 1.60 -2.06
N TYR A 32 8.28 0.44 -1.94
CA TYR A 32 8.41 -0.22 -0.65
C TYR A 32 9.25 0.60 0.32
N GLU A 33 8.70 0.84 1.51
CA GLU A 33 9.49 1.25 2.67
C GLU A 33 10.41 0.09 3.09
N LYS A 34 11.63 0.42 3.52
CA LYS A 34 12.64 -0.56 3.94
C LYS A 34 13.09 -0.24 5.36
N THR A 35 13.42 -1.28 6.14
CA THR A 35 14.06 -1.11 7.45
C THR A 35 15.50 -0.61 7.31
N ALA A 36 16.16 -0.33 8.44
CA ALA A 36 17.57 0.03 8.46
C ALA A 36 18.47 -1.05 7.83
N GLU A 37 18.05 -2.32 7.92
CA GLU A 37 18.73 -3.48 7.35
C GLU A 37 18.42 -3.68 5.85
N GLY A 38 17.54 -2.85 5.28
CA GLY A 38 17.13 -2.92 3.89
C GLY A 38 15.98 -3.91 3.62
N ASP A 39 15.34 -4.46 4.66
CA ASP A 39 14.23 -5.38 4.49
C ASP A 39 12.94 -4.64 4.11
N VAL A 40 12.27 -5.11 3.06
CA VAL A 40 10.99 -4.58 2.58
C VAL A 40 9.88 -4.77 3.61
N ILE A 41 9.20 -3.68 3.96
CA ILE A 41 8.03 -3.68 4.83
C ILE A 41 6.79 -3.96 3.98
N VAL A 42 6.11 -5.08 4.30
CA VAL A 42 4.82 -5.45 3.69
C VAL A 42 3.74 -5.48 4.77
N TYR A 43 2.79 -4.58 4.68
CA TYR A 43 1.68 -4.46 5.62
C TYR A 43 0.66 -5.59 5.45
N PRO A 44 0.05 -6.07 6.54
CA PRO A 44 -1.06 -7.02 6.49
C PRO A 44 -2.19 -6.56 5.56
N GLY A 45 -2.62 -7.43 4.66
CA GLY A 45 -3.68 -7.15 3.69
C GLY A 45 -3.17 -6.68 2.33
N GLU A 46 -1.90 -6.30 2.18
CA GLU A 46 -1.33 -6.02 0.87
C GLU A 46 -1.39 -7.27 -0.03
N ILE A 47 -1.82 -7.06 -1.29
CA ILE A 47 -1.99 -8.11 -2.30
C ILE A 47 -1.47 -7.74 -3.70
N PHE A 48 -0.98 -6.51 -3.91
CA PHE A 48 -0.36 -6.11 -5.17
C PHE A 48 1.14 -5.89 -4.98
N CYS A 49 1.94 -6.28 -5.98
CA CYS A 49 3.37 -6.00 -6.01
C CYS A 49 3.62 -4.53 -6.33
N ARG A 50 4.47 -3.86 -5.56
CA ARG A 50 4.80 -2.43 -5.77
C ARG A 50 6.06 -2.21 -6.60
N ILE A 51 6.73 -3.29 -7.03
CA ILE A 51 7.90 -3.18 -7.92
C ILE A 51 7.43 -2.70 -9.30
N PRO A 52 8.06 -1.63 -9.86
CA PRO A 52 7.72 -1.12 -11.18
C PRO A 52 7.73 -2.22 -12.24
N HIS A 53 6.76 -2.14 -13.16
CA HIS A 53 6.60 -3.06 -14.30
C HIS A 53 6.33 -4.53 -13.93
N CYS A 54 6.03 -4.84 -12.66
CA CYS A 54 5.55 -6.18 -12.30
C CYS A 54 4.07 -6.35 -12.68
N GLU A 55 3.74 -7.44 -13.37
CA GLU A 55 2.35 -7.81 -13.71
C GLU A 55 1.45 -7.95 -12.45
N LYS A 56 2.04 -8.34 -11.32
CA LYS A 56 1.34 -8.43 -10.03
C LYS A 56 1.07 -7.07 -9.39
N GLY A 57 1.44 -5.96 -10.03
CA GLY A 57 1.08 -4.61 -9.60
C GLY A 57 -0.38 -4.25 -9.87
N VAL A 58 -1.02 -4.89 -10.85
CA VAL A 58 -2.45 -4.71 -11.15
C VAL A 58 -3.24 -6.01 -11.03
N THR A 59 -2.54 -7.16 -10.94
CA THR A 59 -3.16 -8.47 -10.73
C THR A 59 -2.99 -8.91 -9.28
N PRO A 60 -4.07 -9.08 -8.50
CA PRO A 60 -3.98 -9.37 -7.07
C PRO A 60 -3.40 -10.76 -6.82
N ILE A 61 -2.47 -10.83 -5.87
CA ILE A 61 -1.97 -12.06 -5.27
C ILE A 61 -2.92 -12.48 -4.14
N SER A 62 -3.20 -13.77 -4.00
CA SER A 62 -4.28 -14.23 -3.11
C SER A 62 -4.12 -13.87 -1.63
N ARG A 63 -2.88 -13.71 -1.13
CA ARG A 63 -2.58 -13.45 0.29
C ARG A 63 -1.28 -12.66 0.43
N THR A 64 -1.15 -11.88 1.50
CA THR A 64 0.08 -11.12 1.82
C THR A 64 1.31 -12.03 2.01
N THR A 65 1.14 -13.24 2.53
CA THR A 65 2.23 -14.23 2.61
C THR A 65 2.74 -14.64 1.23
N ASN A 66 1.84 -14.78 0.26
CA ASN A 66 2.20 -15.09 -1.11
C ASN A 66 2.82 -13.89 -1.82
N LEU A 67 2.41 -12.66 -1.47
CA LEU A 67 3.09 -11.44 -1.93
C LEU A 67 4.54 -11.41 -1.43
N ARG A 68 4.78 -11.71 -0.15
CA ARG A 68 6.13 -11.82 0.41
C ARG A 68 6.97 -12.89 -0.31
N HIS A 69 6.39 -14.07 -0.55
CA HIS A 69 7.07 -15.10 -1.35
C HIS A 69 7.35 -14.65 -2.79
N HIS A 70 6.44 -13.90 -3.40
CA HIS A 70 6.65 -13.33 -4.74
C HIS A 70 7.82 -12.34 -4.76
N LEU A 71 7.89 -11.42 -3.79
CA LEU A 71 9.00 -10.46 -3.67
C LEU A 71 10.35 -11.17 -3.53
N VAL A 72 10.43 -12.19 -2.68
CA VAL A 72 11.65 -12.98 -2.47
C VAL A 72 12.07 -13.74 -3.73
N ASN A 73 11.14 -14.43 -4.38
CA ASN A 73 11.50 -15.35 -5.46
C ASN A 73 11.63 -14.67 -6.83
N VAL A 74 10.81 -13.66 -7.12
CA VAL A 74 10.77 -12.97 -8.41
C VAL A 74 11.67 -11.73 -8.41
N HIS A 75 11.67 -10.97 -7.31
CA HIS A 75 12.39 -9.70 -7.22
C HIS A 75 13.67 -9.76 -6.38
N ARG A 76 13.97 -10.92 -5.75
CA ARG A 76 15.13 -11.12 -4.87
C ARG A 76 15.18 -10.14 -3.69
N GLU A 77 14.02 -9.59 -3.31
CA GLU A 77 13.88 -8.69 -2.17
C GLU A 77 13.79 -9.50 -0.87
N LYS A 78 14.42 -9.00 0.19
CA LYS A 78 14.20 -9.53 1.54
C LYS A 78 13.04 -8.78 2.17
N CYS A 79 12.16 -9.50 2.85
CA CYS A 79 10.99 -8.91 3.51
C CYS A 79 11.14 -9.01 5.02
N THR A 80 10.63 -8.01 5.75
CA THR A 80 10.67 -8.02 7.21
C THR A 80 10.04 -9.31 7.77
N PRO A 81 10.68 -10.01 8.70
CA PRO A 81 10.08 -11.17 9.31
C PRO A 81 8.82 -10.75 10.06
N ARG A 82 7.71 -11.43 9.82
CA ARG A 82 6.52 -11.30 10.66
C ARG A 82 6.50 -12.49 11.63
N PRO A 83 6.48 -12.26 12.95
CA PRO A 83 6.30 -13.33 13.92
C PRO A 83 5.03 -14.14 13.61
N GLY A 84 5.10 -15.46 13.82
CA GLY A 84 3.92 -16.30 13.74
C GLY A 84 2.86 -15.88 14.76
N GLY A 85 1.58 -16.10 14.44
CA GLY A 85 0.47 -15.82 15.36
C GLY A 85 -0.48 -14.73 14.89
N LEU A 86 -1.36 -14.31 15.82
CA LEU A 86 -2.37 -13.28 15.59
C LEU A 86 -1.72 -11.92 15.38
N LEU A 87 -2.35 -11.09 14.55
CA LEU A 87 -1.93 -9.70 14.38
C LEU A 87 -2.17 -8.92 15.67
N THR A 88 -1.14 -8.23 16.15
CA THR A 88 -1.23 -7.28 17.26
C THR A 88 -2.09 -6.08 16.85
N GLN A 89 -2.57 -5.32 17.84
CA GLN A 89 -3.34 -4.12 17.54
C GLN A 89 -2.51 -3.05 16.82
N GLU A 90 -1.21 -2.98 17.14
CA GLU A 90 -0.25 -2.08 16.50
C GLU A 90 -0.04 -2.44 15.02
N GLU A 91 0.17 -3.72 14.70
CA GLU A 91 0.31 -4.18 13.30
C GLU A 91 -0.94 -3.84 12.46
N LYS A 92 -2.13 -3.98 13.06
CA LYS A 92 -3.40 -3.62 12.41
C LYS A 92 -3.49 -2.11 12.18
N ALA A 93 -3.15 -1.31 13.20
CA ALA A 93 -3.18 0.14 13.12
C ALA A 93 -2.21 0.67 12.05
N GLN A 94 -0.99 0.14 11.99
CA GLN A 94 0.01 0.49 10.98
C GLN A 94 -0.48 0.14 9.56
N ALA A 95 -1.07 -1.05 9.37
CA ALA A 95 -1.66 -1.42 8.09
C ALA A 95 -2.78 -0.44 7.67
N MET A 96 -3.69 -0.11 8.58
CA MET A 96 -4.78 0.83 8.32
C MET A 96 -4.26 2.25 8.01
N ALA A 97 -3.23 2.69 8.73
CA ALA A 97 -2.56 3.97 8.49
C ALA A 97 -1.94 4.01 7.08
N TRP A 98 -1.26 2.94 6.68
CA TRP A 98 -0.70 2.81 5.34
C TRP A 98 -1.80 2.91 4.26
N PHE A 99 -2.89 2.14 4.36
CA PHE A 99 -4.00 2.22 3.41
C PHE A 99 -4.67 3.61 3.37
N ASN A 100 -4.75 4.32 4.49
CA ASN A 100 -5.24 5.71 4.51
C ASN A 100 -4.31 6.65 3.74
N SER A 101 -2.98 6.47 3.87
CA SER A 101 -1.97 7.34 3.25
C SER A 101 -1.97 7.30 1.71
N LEU A 102 -2.46 6.21 1.12
CA LEU A 102 -2.51 6.03 -0.35
C LEU A 102 -3.34 7.10 -1.06
N ARG A 103 -4.33 7.71 -0.38
CA ARG A 103 -5.12 8.79 -0.98
C ARG A 103 -4.38 10.14 -0.93
N SER A 104 -3.64 10.43 0.13
CA SER A 104 -2.84 11.66 0.22
C SER A 104 -1.77 11.70 -0.87
N SER A 105 -1.30 10.52 -1.32
CA SER A 105 -0.35 10.39 -2.42
C SER A 105 -0.99 10.49 -3.82
N ALA A 106 -2.34 10.46 -3.90
CA ALA A 106 -3.10 10.40 -5.14
C ALA A 106 -3.63 11.78 -5.61
N GLY A 107 -3.31 12.86 -4.90
CA GLY A 107 -3.71 14.21 -5.28
C GLY A 107 -3.41 15.25 -4.21
N GLU A 108 -2.20 15.79 -4.23
CA GLU A 108 -1.93 17.19 -3.88
C GLU A 108 -1.21 17.82 -5.09
N ASP A 109 -2.01 18.19 -6.10
CA ASP A 109 -1.61 19.25 -7.02
C ASP A 109 -1.65 20.55 -6.21
N ASN A 110 -0.46 21.08 -5.95
CA ASN A 110 -0.24 22.30 -5.19
C ASN A 110 -0.72 23.51 -6.00
N GLY A 111 -2.02 23.76 -6.00
CA GLY A 111 -2.64 24.97 -6.51
C GLY A 111 -2.76 26.07 -5.46
N TYR A 112 -1.70 26.35 -4.69
CA TYR A 112 -1.63 27.62 -3.96
C TYR A 112 -1.22 28.70 -4.95
N VAL A 113 -2.20 29.44 -5.46
CA VAL A 113 -1.97 30.71 -6.16
C VAL A 113 -1.65 31.79 -5.13
N ASP A 114 -0.36 32.11 -5.03
CA ASP A 114 0.13 33.40 -4.54
C ASP A 114 -0.06 34.43 -5.65
N GLU A 115 -1.11 35.24 -5.58
CA GLU A 115 -1.19 36.48 -6.35
C GLU A 115 -1.81 37.60 -5.51
N GLY A 116 -0.94 38.50 -5.04
CA GLY A 116 -1.09 39.90 -5.45
C GLY A 116 -1.76 40.84 -4.47
N GLN A 117 -0.91 41.61 -3.78
CA GLN A 117 -1.22 42.99 -3.40
C GLN A 117 -1.80 43.78 -4.60
N ALA A 118 -2.88 44.54 -4.39
CA ALA A 118 -3.18 45.76 -5.15
C ALA A 118 -4.21 46.65 -4.42
N THR A 119 -3.68 47.69 -3.76
CA THR A 119 -4.13 49.09 -3.69
C THR A 119 -5.61 49.52 -3.87
N SER A 120 -6.06 50.31 -2.90
CA SER A 120 -6.81 51.59 -2.97
C SER A 120 -7.79 51.86 -4.12
N TRP A 121 -9.05 52.16 -3.75
CA TRP A 121 -9.76 53.41 -4.07
C TRP A 121 -10.64 53.83 -2.88
#